data_AF-A0A7X7QVR0-F1
#
_entry.id   AF-A0A7X7QVR0-F1
#
_cell.length_a   1.000
_cell.length_b   1.000
_cell.length_c   1.000
_cell.angle_alpha   90.00
_cell.angle_beta   90.00
_cell.angle_gamma   90.00
#
_symmetry.space_group_name_H-M   'P 1'
#
loop_
_entity.id
_entity.type
_entity.pdbx_description
1 polymer ?
#
loop_
_entity_poly.entity_id
_entity_poly.type
_entity_poly.pdbx_seq_one_letter_code
_entity_poly.pdbx_strand_id
1 'polypeptide(L)'
;MFKKRKYDDDDGRVIAPMNVDGMPWYQKGVRQQNTEVEQIEPLTKKESLSITFHAIIAGLSVALIIGLAGFLFILFCIHVWFR
;
A
#
# COMPACT_ATOMS: atom_id res chain seq x y z
N MET A 1 -6.41 -9.48 18.89
CA MET A 1 -6.30 -8.05 18.56
C MET A 1 -7.63 -7.38 18.85
N PHE A 2 -7.71 -6.49 19.83
CA PHE A 2 -8.96 -5.80 20.16
C PHE A 2 -9.29 -4.75 19.09
N LYS A 3 -10.47 -4.87 18.49
CA LYS A 3 -10.99 -3.88 17.52
C LYS A 3 -11.32 -2.61 18.28
N LYS A 4 -10.58 -1.52 18.05
CA LYS A 4 -10.89 -0.21 18.63
C LYS A 4 -12.22 0.28 18.08
N ARG A 5 -13.08 0.83 18.94
CA ARG A 5 -14.33 1.47 18.52
C ARG A 5 -13.97 2.78 17.82
N LYS A 6 -14.54 3.00 16.64
CA LYS A 6 -14.42 4.24 15.89
C LYS A 6 -15.74 4.98 16.08
N TYR A 7 -15.66 6.24 16.50
CA TYR A 7 -16.81 7.11 16.68
C TYR A 7 -16.78 8.16 15.58
N ASP A 8 -17.96 8.51 15.05
CA ASP A 8 -18.07 9.39 13.87
C ASP A 8 -17.81 10.87 14.20
N ASP A 9 -17.79 11.21 15.50
CA ASP A 9 -17.54 12.53 16.07
C ASP A 9 -16.09 12.73 16.57
N ASP A 10 -15.25 11.69 16.47
CA ASP A 10 -13.86 11.73 16.91
C ASP A 10 -12.93 12.15 15.75
N ASP A 11 -12.54 13.42 15.74
CA ASP A 11 -11.60 14.00 14.77
C ASP A 11 -10.14 13.47 14.93
N GLY A 12 -9.90 12.55 15.87
CA GLY A 12 -8.57 11.98 16.13
C GLY A 12 -7.57 12.98 16.74
N ARG A 13 -8.06 14.17 17.10
CA ARG A 13 -7.26 15.23 17.73
C ARG A 13 -7.10 14.94 19.21
N VAL A 14 -5.89 15.18 19.71
CA VAL A 14 -5.62 15.09 21.15
C VAL A 14 -6.14 16.37 21.80
N ILE A 15 -7.34 16.30 22.40
CA ILE A 15 -7.98 17.44 23.07
C ILE A 15 -7.24 17.80 24.38
N ALA A 16 -6.80 16.78 25.12
CA ALA A 16 -6.06 16.94 26.36
C ALA A 16 -4.93 15.90 26.41
N PRO A 17 -3.67 16.31 26.19
CA PRO A 17 -2.57 15.36 26.26
C PRO A 17 -2.32 14.92 27.70
N MET A 18 -2.53 13.64 27.98
CA MET A 18 -2.33 13.05 29.32
C MET A 18 -0.91 12.48 29.54
N ASN A 19 0.02 12.73 28.62
CA ASN A 19 1.43 12.34 28.79
C ASN A 19 2.15 13.36 29.71
N VAL A 20 1.94 13.22 31.01
CA VAL A 20 2.46 14.12 32.07
C VAL A 20 3.67 13.47 32.75
N ASP A 21 4.74 14.24 32.94
CA ASP A 21 5.96 13.75 33.61
C ASP A 21 5.68 13.30 35.05
N GLY A 22 6.31 12.20 35.47
CA GLY A 22 6.12 11.58 36.78
C GLY A 22 4.93 10.63 36.92
N MET A 23 4.06 10.50 35.91
CA MET A 23 2.96 9.54 35.94
C MET A 23 3.41 8.12 35.53
N PRO A 24 2.77 7.04 36.03
CA PRO A 24 3.11 5.66 35.64
C PRO A 24 3.00 5.38 34.14
N TRP A 25 2.18 6.15 33.42
CA TRP A 25 1.95 6.06 31.99
C TRP A 25 2.79 7.05 31.16
N TYR A 26 3.72 7.77 31.80
CA TYR A 26 4.59 8.71 31.10
C TYR A 26 5.51 7.99 30.11
N GLN A 27 5.55 8.48 28.88
CA GLN A 27 6.45 7.99 27.84
C GLN A 27 7.36 9.13 27.35
N LYS A 28 8.67 8.99 27.64
CA LYS A 28 9.70 9.95 27.23
C LYS A 28 9.94 9.85 25.72
N GLY A 29 9.90 10.99 25.03
CA GLY A 29 10.15 11.07 23.59
C GLY A 29 8.92 10.83 22.69
N VAL A 30 7.74 10.59 23.26
CA VAL A 30 6.49 10.65 22.50
C VAL A 30 6.17 12.12 22.26
N ARG A 31 6.70 12.67 21.16
CA ARG A 31 6.21 13.93 20.60
C ARG A 31 4.73 13.72 20.39
N GLN A 32 3.89 14.56 21.02
CA GLN A 32 2.47 14.61 20.67
C GLN A 32 2.44 14.84 19.16
N GLN A 33 2.17 13.76 18.42
CA GLN A 33 1.88 13.87 17.02
C GLN A 33 0.61 14.69 17.02
N ASN A 34 0.76 15.96 16.71
CA ASN A 34 -0.30 16.69 16.02
C ASN A 34 -0.49 15.84 14.78
N THR A 35 -1.39 14.88 14.86
CA THR A 35 -1.83 14.11 13.71
C THR A 35 -2.58 15.15 12.89
N GLU A 36 -1.82 15.97 12.16
CA GLU A 36 -2.19 16.30 10.80
C GLU A 36 -2.43 14.93 10.21
N VAL A 37 -3.71 14.51 10.29
CA VAL A 37 -4.21 13.41 9.51
C VAL A 37 -3.88 13.88 8.12
N GLU A 38 -2.74 13.43 7.60
CA GLU A 38 -2.39 13.56 6.20
C GLU A 38 -3.64 13.02 5.53
N GLN A 39 -4.45 13.96 5.03
CA GLN A 39 -5.72 13.66 4.44
C GLN A 39 -5.32 12.87 3.22
N ILE A 40 -5.28 11.54 3.36
CA ILE A 40 -5.27 10.63 2.24
C ILE A 40 -6.62 10.93 1.61
N GLU A 41 -6.63 11.91 0.71
CA GLU A 41 -7.80 12.26 -0.07
C GLU A 41 -8.33 10.93 -0.60
N PRO A 42 -9.56 10.54 -0.25
CA PRO A 42 -10.09 9.28 -0.69
C PRO A 42 -10.13 9.35 -2.22
N LEU A 43 -9.18 8.64 -2.85
CA LEU A 43 -8.99 8.61 -4.30
C LEU A 43 -10.36 8.49 -4.95
N THR A 44 -10.70 9.50 -5.74
CA THR A 44 -11.98 9.50 -6.46
C THR A 44 -12.00 8.24 -7.30
N LYS A 45 -13.14 7.55 -7.39
CA LYS A 45 -13.27 6.26 -8.10
C LYS A 45 -12.69 6.27 -9.52
N LYS A 46 -12.66 7.45 -10.16
CA LYS A 46 -12.06 7.68 -11.49
C LYS A 46 -10.53 7.67 -11.49
N GLU A 47 -9.89 8.17 -10.43
CA GLU A 47 -8.43 8.18 -10.26
C GLU A 47 -7.92 6.80 -9.82
N SER A 48 -8.69 6.06 -9.03
CA SER A 48 -8.34 4.69 -8.69
C SER A 48 -8.25 3.80 -9.94
N LEU A 49 -9.13 4.01 -10.93
CA LEU A 49 -9.12 3.23 -12.16
C LEU A 49 -7.88 3.50 -13.02
N SER A 50 -7.47 4.77 -13.15
CA SER A 50 -6.28 5.11 -13.94
C SER A 50 -5.03 4.48 -13.33
N ILE A 51 -4.88 4.49 -11.99
CA ILE A 51 -3.75 3.85 -11.31
C ILE A 51 -3.76 2.33 -11.53
N THR A 52 -4.92 1.68 -11.40
CA THR A 52 -5.03 0.23 -11.65
C THR A 52 -4.71 -0.15 -13.09
N PHE A 53 -5.08 0.69 -14.06
CA PHE A 53 -4.81 0.42 -15.47
C PHE A 53 -3.31 0.42 -15.78
N HIS A 54 -2.55 1.37 -15.22
CA HIS A 54 -1.10 1.39 -15.36
C HIS A 54 -0.44 0.18 -14.69
N ALA A 55 -0.93 -0.23 -13.52
CA ALA A 55 -0.45 -1.44 -12.84
C ALA A 55 -0.69 -2.70 -13.69
N ILE A 56 -1.85 -2.79 -14.35
CA ILE A 56 -2.18 -3.90 -15.26
C ILE A 56 -1.23 -3.91 -16.46
N ILE A 57 -1.00 -2.77 -17.10
CA ILE A 57 -0.08 -2.67 -18.25
C ILE A 57 1.34 -3.08 -17.84
N ALA A 58 1.80 -2.64 -16.67
CA ALA A 58 3.11 -3.01 -16.14
C ALA A 58 3.21 -4.53 -15.86
N GLY A 59 2.16 -5.14 -15.32
CA GLY A 59 2.14 -6.60 -15.13
C GLY A 59 2.12 -7.37 -16.46
N LEU A 60 1.34 -6.88 -17.43
CA LEU A 60 1.20 -7.50 -18.75
C LEU A 60 2.51 -7.46 -19.54
N SER A 61 3.28 -6.38 -19.43
CA SER A 61 4.58 -6.27 -20.13
C SER A 61 5.58 -7.34 -19.65
N VAL A 62 5.63 -7.61 -18.34
CA VAL A 62 6.49 -8.65 -17.77
C VAL A 62 6.03 -10.04 -18.22
N ALA A 63 4.72 -10.30 -18.17
CA ALA A 63 4.15 -11.57 -18.63
C ALA A 63 4.43 -11.81 -20.12
N LEU A 64 4.37 -10.76 -20.94
CA LEU A 64 4.68 -10.82 -22.37
C LEU A 64 6.14 -11.21 -22.60
N ILE A 65 7.10 -10.59 -21.89
CA ILE A 65 8.53 -10.91 -22.04
C ILE A 65 8.79 -12.38 -21.69
N ILE A 66 8.28 -12.85 -20.55
CA ILE A 66 8.45 -14.24 -20.11
C ILE A 66 7.77 -15.21 -21.08
N GLY A 67 6.56 -14.89 -21.53
CA GLY A 67 5.83 -15.69 -22.51
C GLY A 67 6.57 -15.80 -23.85
N LEU A 68 7.14 -14.70 -24.34
CA LEU A 68 7.91 -14.67 -25.59
C LEU A 68 9.21 -15.47 -25.45
N ALA A 69 9.91 -15.34 -24.32
CA ALA A 69 11.10 -16.13 -24.03
C ALA A 69 10.78 -17.64 -23.98
N GLY A 70 9.69 -18.02 -23.30
CA GLY A 70 9.23 -19.41 -23.26
C GLY A 70 8.82 -19.94 -24.64
N PHE A 71 8.13 -19.14 -25.44
CA PHE A 71 7.74 -19.48 -26.81
C PHE A 71 8.97 -19.73 -27.70
N LEU A 72 9.96 -18.83 -27.67
CA LEU A 72 11.21 -18.99 -28.39
C LEU A 72 11.99 -20.22 -27.92
N PHE A 73 11.99 -20.50 -26.61
CA PHE A 73 12.61 -21.69 -26.06
C PHE A 73 11.96 -22.98 -26.56
N ILE A 74 10.62 -23.05 -26.60
CA ILE A 74 9.90 -24.19 -27.17
C ILE A 74 10.24 -24.38 -28.65
N LEU A 75 10.25 -23.30 -29.44
CA LEU A 75 10.65 -23.36 -30.86
C LEU A 75 12.09 -23.86 -31.01
N PHE A 76 13.01 -23.40 -30.17
CA PHE A 76 14.39 -23.87 -30.15
C PHE A 76 14.47 -25.37 -29.86
N CYS A 77 13.74 -25.86 -28.84
CA CYS A 77 13.68 -27.28 -28.53
C CYS A 77 13.17 -28.11 -29.72
N ILE A 78 12.12 -27.66 -30.40
CA ILE A 78 11.55 -28.41 -31.55
C ILE A 78 12.49 -28.39 -32.76
N HIS A 79 13.02 -27.23 -33.15
CA HIS A 79 13.73 -27.09 -34.41
C HIS A 79 15.23 -27.39 -34.35
N VAL A 80 15.86 -27.24 -33.17
CA VAL A 80 17.30 -27.38 -33.01
C VAL A 80 17.65 -28.62 -32.18
N TRP A 81 16.92 -28.87 -31.08
CA TRP A 81 17.26 -29.97 -30.17
C TRP A 81 16.64 -31.31 -30.60
N PHE A 82 15.34 -31.34 -30.89
CA PHE A 82 14.61 -32.58 -31.22
C PHE A 82 14.65 -32.96 -32.71
N ARG A 83 15.54 -32.32 -33.48
CA ARG A 83 15.87 -32.70 -34.86
C ARG A 83 17.15 -33.53 -34.87
#